data_AF-A0A7W8GD75-F1
#
_entry.id   AF-A0A7W8GD75-F1
#
_cell.length_a   1.000
_cell.length_b   1.000
_cell.length_c   1.000
_cell.angle_alpha   90.00
_cell.angle_beta   90.00
_cell.angle_gamma   90.00
#
_symmetry.space_group_name_H-M   'P 1'
#
loop_
_entity.id
_entity.type
_entity.pdbx_description
1 polymer ?
#
loop_
_entity_poly.entity_id
_entity_poly.type
_entity_poly.pdbx_seq_one_letter_code
_entity_poly.pdbx_strand_id
1 'polypeptide(L)'
;MTGEARANLQTPQSAQRRWRAGGVLLGLGLGGFFDGIVLHQILQWHHLVSAAYPPDTLENLQLNTLADGLFHAASWVFTVLGVGLLWSGLRGSGAHWRTSAFLGTLLLGWGLFNLVEGLVNHQVLGIHHVRPGPSQLAYDLGFLLWGAAMLMLGWRLMQAGRWGPER
;
A
#
# COMPACT_ATOMS: atom_id res chain seq x y z
N MET A 1 -43.79 -14.77 20.00
CA MET A 1 -42.88 -13.63 19.77
C MET A 1 -41.45 -14.13 19.86
N THR A 2 -40.92 -14.70 18.78
CA THR A 2 -39.51 -15.10 18.68
C THR A 2 -38.89 -14.20 17.63
N GLY A 3 -38.26 -13.11 18.11
CA GLY A 3 -37.47 -12.24 17.26
C GLY A 3 -36.27 -13.03 16.77
N GLU A 4 -36.39 -13.61 15.58
CA GLU A 4 -35.25 -14.16 14.86
C GLU A 4 -34.21 -13.05 14.75
N ALA A 5 -33.07 -13.29 15.40
CA ALA A 5 -31.88 -12.51 15.23
C ALA A 5 -31.67 -12.36 13.72
N ARG A 6 -31.75 -11.13 13.22
CA ARG A 6 -31.33 -10.78 11.87
C ARG A 6 -29.83 -11.07 11.79
N ALA A 7 -29.49 -12.32 11.51
CA ALA A 7 -28.16 -12.71 11.14
C ALA A 7 -27.79 -11.79 9.99
N ASN A 8 -26.71 -11.04 10.20
CA ASN A 8 -26.19 -10.06 9.26
C ASN A 8 -25.62 -10.83 8.05
N LEU A 9 -26.50 -11.37 7.21
CA LEU A 9 -26.16 -12.15 6.03
C LEU A 9 -25.57 -11.17 5.00
N GLN A 10 -24.25 -10.99 5.06
CA GLN A 10 -23.53 -10.27 4.02
C GLN A 10 -23.78 -10.98 2.69
N THR A 11 -24.21 -10.22 1.68
CA THR A 11 -24.33 -10.79 0.33
C THR A 11 -22.93 -11.12 -0.20
N PRO A 12 -22.76 -12.17 -1.03
CA PRO A 12 -21.47 -12.54 -1.60
C PRO A 12 -20.77 -11.37 -2.34
N GLN A 13 -21.55 -10.47 -2.96
CA GLN A 13 -21.02 -9.29 -3.64
C GLN A 13 -20.47 -8.25 -2.67
N SER A 14 -21.16 -7.98 -1.55
CA SER A 14 -20.69 -7.03 -0.53
C SER A 14 -19.41 -7.52 0.15
N ALA A 15 -19.35 -8.82 0.42
CA ALA A 15 -18.18 -9.50 0.93
C ALA A 15 -17.01 -9.47 -0.06
N GLN A 16 -17.28 -9.68 -1.35
CA GLN A 16 -16.27 -9.58 -2.40
C GLN A 16 -15.64 -8.19 -2.50
N ARG A 17 -16.47 -7.14 -2.38
CA ARG A 17 -15.98 -5.74 -2.35
C ARG A 17 -15.12 -5.49 -1.12
N ARG A 18 -15.52 -5.97 0.05
CA ARG A 18 -14.79 -5.78 1.32
C ARG A 18 -13.42 -6.43 1.29
N TRP A 19 -13.31 -7.70 0.89
CA TRP A 19 -11.98 -8.34 0.89
C TRP A 19 -11.07 -7.72 -0.17
N ARG A 20 -11.59 -7.31 -1.33
CA ARG A 20 -10.79 -6.62 -2.34
C ARG A 20 -10.28 -5.27 -1.85
N ALA A 21 -11.15 -4.48 -1.23
CA ALA A 21 -10.76 -3.22 -0.61
C ALA A 21 -9.70 -3.44 0.48
N GLY A 22 -9.89 -4.47 1.31
CA GLY A 22 -8.93 -4.86 2.33
C GLY A 22 -7.56 -5.24 1.76
N GLY A 23 -7.52 -5.98 0.66
CA GLY A 23 -6.28 -6.31 -0.04
C GLY A 23 -5.58 -5.08 -0.62
N VAL A 24 -6.31 -4.10 -1.14
CA VAL A 24 -5.73 -2.83 -1.62
C VAL A 24 -5.17 -2.01 -0.45
N LEU A 25 -5.90 -1.86 0.65
CA LEU A 25 -5.38 -1.15 1.84
C LEU A 25 -4.17 -1.84 2.44
N LEU A 26 -4.17 -3.17 2.48
CA LEU A 26 -3.01 -3.94 2.92
C LEU A 26 -1.81 -3.70 1.99
N GLY A 27 -2.02 -3.69 0.68
CA GLY A 27 -0.97 -3.35 -0.29
C GLY A 27 -0.39 -1.95 -0.09
N LEU A 28 -1.22 -0.94 0.19
CA LEU A 28 -0.78 0.43 0.52
C LEU A 28 0.12 0.42 1.77
N GLY A 29 -0.34 -0.24 2.84
CA GLY A 29 0.41 -0.35 4.09
C GLY A 29 1.75 -1.07 3.93
N LEU A 30 1.77 -2.18 3.17
CA LEU A 30 3.00 -2.92 2.86
C LEU A 30 3.98 -2.09 2.03
N GLY A 31 3.49 -1.32 1.06
CA GLY A 31 4.32 -0.40 0.27
C GLY A 31 4.98 0.66 1.15
N GLY A 32 4.20 1.30 2.01
CA GLY A 32 4.72 2.29 2.96
C GLY A 32 5.72 1.70 3.96
N PHE A 33 5.45 0.50 4.49
CA PHE A 33 6.43 -0.21 5.32
C PHE A 33 7.71 -0.54 4.58
N PHE A 34 7.62 -1.00 3.33
CA PHE A 34 8.82 -1.32 2.56
C PHE A 34 9.66 -0.06 2.32
N ASP A 35 9.02 1.05 1.96
CA ASP A 35 9.70 2.33 1.80
C ASP A 35 10.39 2.78 3.09
N GLY A 36 9.66 2.82 4.20
CA GLY A 36 10.20 3.29 5.47
C GLY A 36 11.25 2.35 6.09
N ILE A 37 11.06 1.04 6.00
CA ILE A 37 12.02 0.07 6.56
C ILE A 37 13.24 -0.04 5.64
N VAL A 38 13.02 -0.30 4.35
CA VAL A 38 14.14 -0.61 3.45
C VAL A 38 14.83 0.66 3.00
N LEU A 39 14.10 1.67 2.54
CA LEU A 39 14.72 2.87 1.98
C LEU A 39 15.14 3.87 3.06
N HIS A 40 14.30 4.09 4.09
CA HIS A 40 14.65 5.08 5.15
C HIS A 40 15.60 4.52 6.21
N GLN A 41 15.43 3.27 6.63
CA GLN A 41 16.14 2.76 7.81
C GLN A 41 17.32 1.84 7.49
N ILE A 42 17.14 0.89 6.56
CA ILE A 42 18.21 -0.05 6.17
C ILE A 42 19.19 0.62 5.22
N LEU A 43 18.70 1.17 4.10
CA LEU A 43 19.53 1.80 3.09
C LEU A 43 19.86 3.26 3.44
N GLN A 44 19.01 3.90 4.24
CA GLN A 44 19.17 5.30 4.66
C GLN A 44 19.37 6.24 3.48
N TRP A 45 18.68 5.97 2.37
CA TRP A 45 18.80 6.80 1.17
C TRP A 45 18.11 8.14 1.35
N HIS A 46 17.00 8.15 2.08
CA HIS A 46 16.21 9.34 2.35
C HIS A 46 15.32 9.10 3.58
N HIS A 47 14.83 10.19 4.16
CA HIS A 47 13.74 10.18 5.14
C HIS A 47 12.59 11.05 4.62
N LEU A 48 11.41 10.97 5.24
CA LEU A 48 10.20 11.65 4.80
C LEU A 48 10.39 13.17 4.55
N VAL A 49 11.25 13.82 5.34
CA VAL A 49 11.46 15.28 5.30
C VAL A 49 12.92 15.67 5.10
N SER A 50 13.77 14.71 4.72
CA SER A 50 15.22 14.90 4.62
C SER A 50 15.67 15.90 3.55
N ALA A 51 14.84 16.18 2.54
CA ALA A 51 15.17 17.20 1.55
C ALA A 51 15.12 18.62 2.15
N ALA A 52 14.22 18.86 3.11
CA ALA A 52 14.10 20.13 3.83
C ALA A 52 14.99 20.15 5.09
N TYR A 53 15.16 19.01 5.75
CA TYR A 53 15.95 18.87 6.98
C TYR A 53 17.00 17.78 6.80
N PRO A 54 18.19 18.10 6.23
CA PRO A 54 19.24 17.12 6.01
C PRO A 54 19.62 16.41 7.32
N PRO A 55 19.74 15.07 7.35
CA PRO A 55 20.02 14.30 8.57
C PRO A 55 21.52 14.34 8.95
N ASP A 56 22.16 15.49 8.84
CA ASP A 56 23.59 15.72 9.13
C ASP A 56 23.84 16.32 10.52
N THR A 57 22.76 16.67 11.24
CA THR A 57 22.78 17.09 12.65
C THR A 57 21.90 16.17 13.50
N LEU A 58 22.17 16.10 14.80
CA LEU A 58 21.34 15.31 15.72
C LEU A 58 19.89 15.79 15.76
N GLU A 59 19.67 17.11 15.73
CA GLU A 59 18.34 17.70 15.73
C GLU A 59 17.54 17.30 14.48
N ASN A 60 18.12 17.46 13.29
CA ASN A 60 17.45 17.05 12.06
C ASN A 60 17.25 15.53 11.99
N LEU A 61 18.19 14.73 12.50
CA LEU A 61 18.03 13.29 12.56
C LEU A 61 16.85 12.89 13.47
N GLN A 62 16.67 13.55 14.61
CA GLN A 62 15.52 13.33 15.50
C GLN A 62 14.21 13.71 14.82
N LEU A 63 14.18 14.82 14.09
CA LEU A 63 13.00 15.27 13.34
C LEU A 63 12.63 14.30 12.21
N ASN A 64 13.61 13.82 11.44
CA ASN A 64 13.40 12.79 10.42
C ASN A 64 12.92 11.47 11.04
N THR A 65 13.53 11.05 12.15
CA THR A 65 13.11 9.83 12.88
C THR A 65 11.64 9.93 13.35
N LEU A 66 11.23 11.09 13.85
CA LEU A 66 9.84 11.35 14.22
C LEU A 66 8.91 11.27 13.00
N ALA A 67 9.29 11.93 11.90
CA ALA A 67 8.51 11.94 10.66
C ALA A 67 8.35 10.53 10.08
N ASP A 68 9.42 9.74 10.02
CA ASP A 68 9.38 8.34 9.60
C ASP A 68 8.53 7.49 10.55
N GLY A 69 8.56 7.77 11.85
CA GLY A 69 7.69 7.10 12.83
C GLY A 69 6.21 7.35 12.58
N LEU A 70 5.83 8.60 12.27
CA LEU A 70 4.46 8.95 11.90
C LEU A 70 4.05 8.31 10.57
N PHE A 71 4.96 8.27 9.60
CA PHE A 71 4.76 7.57 8.33
C PHE A 71 4.53 6.06 8.52
N HIS A 72 5.32 5.42 9.39
CA HIS A 72 5.11 4.02 9.79
C HIS A 72 3.78 3.82 10.51
N ALA A 73 3.38 4.74 11.39
CA ALA A 73 2.09 4.66 12.07
C ALA A 73 0.92 4.72 11.07
N ALA A 74 1.00 5.58 10.04
CA ALA A 74 0.01 5.61 8.97
C ALA A 74 -0.01 4.29 8.16
N SER A 75 1.16 3.77 7.79
CA SER A 75 1.31 2.47 7.12
C SER A 75 0.74 1.31 7.94
N TRP A 76 0.95 1.35 9.26
CA TRP A 76 0.38 0.40 10.21
C TRP A 76 -1.15 0.48 10.26
N VAL A 77 -1.74 1.68 10.30
CA VAL A 77 -3.20 1.87 10.25
C VAL A 77 -3.78 1.28 8.96
N PHE A 78 -3.18 1.56 7.80
CA PHE A 78 -3.62 0.96 6.53
C PHE A 78 -3.56 -0.57 6.56
N THR A 79 -2.50 -1.12 7.14
CA THR A 79 -2.32 -2.57 7.32
C THR A 79 -3.42 -3.16 8.20
N VAL A 80 -3.69 -2.58 9.37
CA VAL A 80 -4.73 -3.04 10.30
C VAL A 80 -6.12 -2.95 9.66
N LEU A 81 -6.45 -1.84 9.02
CA LEU A 81 -7.72 -1.67 8.31
C LEU A 81 -7.84 -2.66 7.15
N GLY A 82 -6.76 -2.90 6.42
CA GLY A 82 -6.69 -3.87 5.34
C GLY A 82 -6.97 -5.30 5.81
N VAL A 83 -6.30 -5.73 6.87
CA VAL A 83 -6.52 -7.03 7.52
C VAL A 83 -7.95 -7.13 8.06
N GLY A 84 -8.46 -6.09 8.72
CA GLY A 84 -9.83 -6.05 9.23
C GLY A 84 -10.89 -6.21 8.13
N LEU A 85 -10.72 -5.51 7.01
CA LEU A 85 -11.62 -5.62 5.85
C LEU A 85 -11.51 -6.98 5.15
N LEU A 86 -10.29 -7.51 4.99
CA LEU A 86 -10.05 -8.87 4.48
C LEU A 86 -10.79 -9.90 5.34
N TRP A 87 -10.57 -9.86 6.66
CA TRP A 87 -11.25 -10.73 7.61
C TRP A 87 -12.77 -10.60 7.51
N SER A 88 -13.28 -9.36 7.50
CA SER A 88 -14.73 -9.10 7.42
C SER A 88 -15.38 -9.60 6.14
N GLY A 89 -14.66 -9.57 5.02
CA GLY A 89 -15.15 -9.96 3.69
C GLY A 89 -14.96 -11.44 3.38
N LEU A 90 -14.05 -12.14 4.04
CA LEU A 90 -13.83 -13.58 3.85
C LEU A 90 -14.57 -14.42 4.89
N ARG A 91 -14.84 -13.89 6.09
CA ARG A 91 -15.49 -14.64 7.16
C ARG A 91 -16.96 -14.93 6.86
N GLY A 92 -17.28 -16.21 6.66
CA GLY A 92 -18.67 -16.71 6.60
C GLY A 92 -19.49 -16.17 5.42
N SER A 93 -18.83 -15.63 4.39
CA SER A 93 -19.48 -14.84 3.34
C SER A 93 -19.76 -15.59 2.04
N GLY A 94 -19.26 -16.82 1.89
CA GLY A 94 -19.32 -17.56 0.62
C GLY A 94 -18.62 -16.84 -0.54
N ALA A 95 -17.79 -15.82 -0.26
CA ALA A 95 -17.13 -15.04 -1.29
C ALA A 95 -16.05 -15.88 -1.97
N HIS A 96 -16.18 -16.04 -3.29
CA HIS A 96 -15.12 -16.62 -4.11
C HIS A 96 -13.93 -15.67 -4.17
N TRP A 97 -12.77 -16.18 -3.79
CA TRP A 97 -11.48 -15.51 -3.92
C TRP A 97 -10.48 -16.48 -4.56
N ARG A 98 -9.53 -15.90 -5.30
CA ARG A 98 -8.43 -16.63 -5.93
C ARG A 98 -7.13 -15.99 -5.49
N THR A 99 -6.09 -16.77 -5.29
CA THR A 99 -4.76 -16.28 -4.90
C THR A 99 -4.26 -15.20 -5.86
N SER A 100 -4.45 -15.38 -7.17
CA SER A 100 -4.08 -14.37 -8.17
C SER A 100 -4.79 -13.04 -7.95
N ALA A 101 -6.12 -13.06 -7.73
CA ALA A 101 -6.88 -11.84 -7.51
C ALA A 101 -6.49 -11.15 -6.20
N PHE A 102 -6.15 -11.92 -5.16
CA PHE A 102 -5.62 -11.39 -3.90
C PHE A 102 -4.25 -10.73 -4.07
N LEU A 103 -3.28 -11.43 -4.68
CA LEU A 103 -1.99 -10.83 -5.03
C LEU A 103 -2.16 -9.58 -5.90
N GLY A 104 -3.14 -9.60 -6.80
CA GLY A 104 -3.50 -8.46 -7.63
C GLY A 104 -3.91 -7.24 -6.82
N THR A 105 -4.72 -7.41 -5.77
CA THR A 105 -5.10 -6.31 -4.88
C THR A 105 -3.93 -5.76 -4.07
N LEU A 106 -2.99 -6.62 -3.62
CA LEU A 106 -1.78 -6.17 -2.93
C LEU A 106 -0.90 -5.31 -3.85
N LEU A 107 -0.67 -5.77 -5.08
CA LEU A 107 0.10 -5.03 -6.08
C LEU A 107 -0.58 -3.72 -6.49
N LEU A 108 -1.91 -3.70 -6.59
CA LEU A 108 -2.64 -2.45 -6.82
C LEU A 108 -2.42 -1.45 -5.67
N GLY A 109 -2.53 -1.91 -4.42
CA GLY A 109 -2.31 -1.05 -3.25
C GLY A 109 -0.89 -0.50 -3.21
N TRP A 110 0.11 -1.37 -3.35
CA TRP A 110 1.52 -0.96 -3.32
C TRP A 110 1.85 -0.03 -4.50
N GLY A 111 1.46 -0.40 -5.72
CA GLY A 111 1.68 0.45 -6.89
C GLY A 111 1.04 1.84 -6.74
N LEU A 112 -0.15 1.92 -6.13
CA LEU A 112 -0.81 3.19 -5.82
C LEU A 112 -0.01 4.01 -4.82
N PHE A 113 0.52 3.39 -3.76
CA PHE A 113 1.42 4.07 -2.82
C PHE A 113 2.62 4.68 -3.57
N ASN A 114 3.36 3.89 -4.36
CA ASN A 114 4.54 4.39 -5.08
C ASN A 114 4.21 5.55 -6.03
N LEU A 115 3.08 5.48 -6.75
CA LEU A 115 2.72 6.55 -7.68
C LEU A 115 2.28 7.83 -6.98
N VAL A 116 1.48 7.72 -5.91
CA VAL A 116 1.01 8.90 -5.18
C VAL A 116 2.17 9.57 -4.46
N GLU A 117 2.98 8.78 -3.75
CA GLU A 117 4.17 9.25 -3.05
C GLU A 117 5.15 9.90 -4.04
N GLY A 118 5.57 9.16 -5.08
CA GLY A 118 6.54 9.67 -6.04
C GLY A 118 6.05 10.87 -6.85
N LEU A 119 4.76 10.92 -7.22
CA LEU A 119 4.24 12.07 -7.98
C LEU A 119 4.09 13.30 -7.09
N VAL A 120 3.46 13.15 -5.92
CA VAL A 120 3.16 14.28 -5.05
C VAL A 120 4.42 14.78 -4.37
N ASN A 121 5.16 13.90 -3.69
CA ASN A 121 6.27 14.33 -2.86
C ASN A 121 7.55 14.58 -3.66
N HIS A 122 7.83 13.77 -4.69
CA HIS A 122 9.09 13.91 -5.44
C HIS A 122 8.98 14.91 -6.58
N GLN A 123 7.89 14.88 -7.35
CA GLN A 123 7.76 15.71 -8.56
C GLN A 123 7.05 17.04 -8.30
N VAL A 124 5.92 17.02 -7.58
CA VAL A 124 5.12 18.24 -7.35
C VAL A 124 5.69 19.08 -6.22
N LEU A 125 5.99 18.46 -5.08
CA LEU A 125 6.47 19.17 -3.88
C LEU A 125 8.01 19.22 -3.80
N GLY A 126 8.71 18.21 -4.33
CA GLY A 126 10.18 18.14 -4.28
C GLY A 126 10.75 18.04 -2.86
N ILE A 127 9.96 17.51 -1.92
CA ILE A 127 10.32 17.45 -0.48
C ILE A 127 10.87 16.08 -0.06
N HIS A 128 10.84 15.11 -0.97
CA HIS A 128 11.19 13.72 -0.73
C HIS A 128 11.72 13.21 -2.07
N HIS A 129 12.86 12.52 -2.09
CA HIS A 129 13.39 11.91 -3.32
C HIS A 129 13.88 10.51 -2.99
N VAL A 130 13.75 9.56 -3.92
CA VAL A 130 14.09 8.14 -3.67
C VAL A 130 15.57 7.98 -3.28
N ARG A 131 16.44 8.74 -3.92
CA ARG A 131 17.87 8.77 -3.60
C ARG A 131 18.45 10.13 -3.98
N PRO A 132 18.64 11.03 -3.01
CA PRO A 132 19.30 12.30 -3.25
C PRO A 132 20.71 12.13 -3.80
N GLY A 133 21.14 13.11 -4.60
CA GLY A 133 22.48 13.15 -5.19
C GLY A 133 22.51 12.81 -6.69
N PRO A 134 23.63 12.28 -7.22
CA PRO A 134 23.77 12.01 -8.65
C PRO A 134 22.68 11.07 -9.16
N SER A 135 22.05 11.44 -10.28
CA SER A 135 20.97 10.67 -10.94
C SER A 135 19.66 10.57 -10.16
N GLN A 136 19.39 11.47 -9.20
CA GLN A 136 18.14 11.52 -8.43
C GLN A 136 16.87 11.37 -9.30
N LEU A 137 16.80 12.12 -10.41
CA LEU A 137 15.68 12.03 -11.34
C LEU A 137 15.49 10.61 -11.91
N ALA A 138 16.57 9.89 -12.19
CA ALA A 138 16.48 8.52 -12.70
C ALA A 138 15.93 7.56 -11.63
N TYR A 139 16.27 7.75 -10.36
CA TYR A 139 15.71 6.99 -9.26
C TYR A 139 14.22 7.28 -9.06
N ASP A 140 13.83 8.56 -9.10
CA ASP A 140 12.41 8.95 -8.98
C ASP A 140 11.56 8.40 -10.14
N LEU A 141 12.06 8.48 -11.37
CA LEU A 141 11.40 7.90 -12.54
C LEU A 141 11.34 6.37 -12.46
N GLY A 142 12.41 5.72 -11.98
CA GLY A 142 12.43 4.27 -11.76
C GLY A 142 11.38 3.82 -10.74
N PHE A 143 11.19 4.59 -9.66
CA PHE A 143 10.18 4.33 -8.64
C PHE A 143 8.74 4.48 -9.19
N LEU A 144 8.49 5.53 -9.99
CA LEU A 144 7.21 5.71 -10.68
C LEU A 144 6.94 4.58 -11.68
N LEU A 145 7.93 4.21 -12.51
CA LEU A 145 7.80 3.09 -13.45
C LEU A 145 7.51 1.77 -12.73
N TRP A 146 8.16 1.54 -11.59
CA TRP A 146 7.91 0.37 -10.77
C TRP A 146 6.48 0.35 -10.19
N GLY A 147 6.01 1.48 -9.68
CA GLY A 147 4.61 1.63 -9.24
C GLY A 147 3.61 1.37 -10.36
N ALA A 148 3.85 1.92 -11.55
CA ALA A 148 3.01 1.69 -12.73
C ALA A 148 3.01 0.21 -13.16
N ALA A 149 4.17 -0.46 -13.11
CA ALA A 149 4.28 -1.89 -13.40
C ALA A 149 3.47 -2.74 -12.42
N MET A 150 3.55 -2.43 -11.12
CA MET A 150 2.73 -3.07 -10.08
C MET A 150 1.24 -2.86 -10.32
N LEU A 151 0.80 -1.63 -10.65
CA LEU A 151 -0.61 -1.36 -10.96
C LEU A 151 -1.11 -2.17 -12.16
N MET A 152 -0.35 -2.19 -13.26
CA MET A 152 -0.70 -2.94 -14.46
C MET A 152 -0.77 -4.44 -14.21
N LEU A 153 0.23 -4.99 -13.50
CA LEU A 153 0.25 -6.41 -13.16
C LEU A 153 -0.88 -6.77 -12.20
N GLY A 154 -1.11 -5.95 -11.17
CA GLY A 154 -2.18 -6.12 -10.21
C GLY A 154 -3.56 -6.15 -10.87
N TRP A 155 -3.81 -5.20 -11.77
CA TRP A 155 -5.03 -5.17 -12.59
C TRP A 155 -5.21 -6.41 -13.45
N ARG A 156 -4.15 -6.88 -14.13
CA ARG A 156 -4.20 -8.11 -14.94
C ARG A 156 -4.51 -9.36 -14.10
N LEU A 157 -3.90 -9.50 -12.93
CA LEU A 157 -4.15 -10.62 -12.02
C LEU A 157 -5.59 -10.65 -11.50
N MET A 158 -6.19 -9.47 -11.27
CA MET A 158 -7.60 -9.37 -10.89
C MET A 158 -8.55 -9.75 -12.03
N GLN A 159 -8.18 -9.50 -13.29
CA GLN A 159 -8.97 -9.84 -14.48
C GLN A 159 -8.86 -11.30 -14.89
N ALA A 160 -7.69 -11.92 -14.76
CA ALA A 160 -7.48 -13.36 -14.99
C ALA A 160 -8.38 -14.23 -14.08
N GLY A 161 -8.95 -13.62 -13.04
CA GLY A 161 -10.03 -14.15 -12.20
C GLY A 161 -11.35 -14.45 -12.91
N ARG A 162 -11.63 -13.81 -14.05
CA ARG A 162 -12.94 -13.85 -14.75
C ARG A 162 -13.08 -14.96 -15.80
N TRP A 163 -11.99 -15.65 -16.16
CA TRP A 163 -11.94 -16.59 -17.29
C TRP A 163 -11.28 -17.93 -16.92
N GLY A 164 -11.86 -18.66 -15.95
CA GLY A 164 -11.47 -20.05 -15.67
C GLY A 164 -12.71 -20.89 -15.39
N PRO A 165 -12.88 -22.06 -16.04
CA PRO A 165 -14.01 -22.94 -15.77
C PRO A 165 -13.97 -23.40 -14.31
N GLU A 166 -15.13 -23.32 -13.64
CA GLU A 166 -15.33 -23.87 -12.30
C GLU A 166 -15.00 -25.37 -12.35
N ARG A 167 -14.04 -25.80 -11.52
CA ARG A 167 -13.78 -27.21 -11.25
C ARG A 167 -14.08 -27.48 -9.78
#